data_AF-A0A935ZJ82-F1
#
_entry.id   AF-A0A935ZJ82-F1
#
_cell.length_a   1.000
_cell.length_b   1.000
_cell.length_c   1.000
_cell.angle_alpha   90.00
_cell.angle_beta   90.00
_cell.angle_gamma   90.00
#
_symmetry.space_group_name_H-M   'P 1'
#
loop_
_entity.id
_entity.type
_entity.pdbx_description
1 polymer ?
#
loop_
_entity_poly.entity_id
_entity_poly.type
_entity_poly.pdbx_seq_one_letter_code
_entity_poly.pdbx_strand_id
1 'polypeptide(L)'
;MSWSVRNIALLVAALSVAWWLLRRLLRPNPQQFVHARLEQDAADPFKRWVQNCFLVVTGDCDYAHLPRGEALRMLSSWWDVHGPTEFRRELAALLDAGRPDNAWDLVRYVLLSRLGVAAGWLDEAGSWAAVRPAALRLQAAYGEWSAMAHAYLLARRQARSLAADGTEDDASTTAIRDNIAHLHGGRWRELPWTLPLAERHG
;
A
#
# COMPACT_ATOMS: atom_id res chain seq x y z
N MET A 1 -27.35 -7.33 54.24
CA MET A 1 -26.42 -8.21 53.49
C MET A 1 -25.15 -7.44 53.17
N SER A 2 -24.12 -7.53 54.01
CA SER A 2 -22.82 -6.88 53.75
C SER A 2 -21.99 -7.80 52.84
N TRP A 3 -21.74 -7.35 51.61
CA TRP A 3 -20.78 -8.02 50.74
C TRP A 3 -19.39 -7.92 51.37
N SER A 4 -18.71 -9.04 51.55
CA SER A 4 -17.33 -9.01 52.02
C SER A 4 -16.46 -8.31 50.98
N VAL A 5 -15.45 -7.56 51.42
CA VAL A 5 -14.46 -6.91 50.53
C VAL A 5 -13.85 -7.91 49.54
N ARG A 6 -13.74 -9.19 49.96
CA ARG A 6 -13.28 -10.31 49.14
C ARG A 6 -14.20 -10.60 47.95
N ASN A 7 -15.51 -10.52 48.14
CA ASN A 7 -16.49 -10.76 47.07
C ASN A 7 -16.49 -9.63 46.05
N ILE A 8 -16.28 -8.38 46.50
CA ILE A 8 -16.15 -7.22 45.61
C ILE A 8 -14.87 -7.33 44.77
N ALA A 9 -13.75 -7.70 45.38
CA ALA A 9 -12.47 -7.87 44.68
C ALA A 9 -12.53 -8.98 43.61
N LEU A 10 -13.17 -10.12 43.91
CA LEU A 10 -13.37 -11.21 42.95
C LEU A 10 -14.23 -10.79 41.76
N LEU A 11 -15.27 -9.99 42.00
CA LEU A 11 -16.17 -9.51 40.95
C LEU A 11 -15.47 -8.51 40.02
N VAL A 12 -14.67 -7.59 40.58
CA VAL A 12 -13.86 -6.65 39.78
C VAL A 12 -12.81 -7.39 38.94
N ALA A 13 -12.14 -8.40 39.51
CA ALA A 13 -11.19 -9.22 38.76
C ALA A 13 -11.86 -9.98 37.62
N ALA A 14 -13.02 -10.61 37.88
CA ALA A 14 -13.79 -11.33 36.87
C ALA A 14 -14.26 -10.41 35.72
N LEU A 15 -14.76 -9.21 36.06
CA LEU A 15 -15.18 -8.22 35.06
C LEU A 15 -13.99 -7.68 34.24
N SER A 16 -12.82 -7.52 34.86
CA SER A 16 -11.60 -7.07 34.18
C SER A 16 -11.09 -8.12 33.19
N VAL A 17 -11.13 -9.40 33.58
CA VAL A 17 -10.79 -10.53 32.69
C VAL A 17 -11.81 -10.69 31.58
N ALA A 18 -13.11 -10.59 31.87
CA ALA A 18 -14.17 -10.64 30.88
C ALA A 18 -14.05 -9.48 29.86
N TRP A 19 -13.77 -8.27 30.33
CA TRP A 19 -13.52 -7.11 29.48
C TRP A 19 -12.27 -7.28 28.60
N TRP A 20 -11.18 -7.83 29.15
CA TRP A 20 -9.96 -8.12 28.40
C TRP A 20 -10.19 -9.19 27.33
N LEU A 21 -10.90 -10.28 27.66
CA LEU A 21 -11.28 -11.34 26.72
C LEU A 21 -12.23 -10.81 25.64
N LEU A 22 -13.23 -10.02 26.01
CA LEU A 22 -14.15 -9.39 25.07
C LEU A 22 -13.41 -8.43 24.13
N ARG A 23 -12.50 -7.59 24.66
CA ARG A 23 -11.64 -6.73 23.83
C ARG A 23 -10.73 -7.54 22.90
N ARG A 24 -10.27 -8.71 23.32
CA ARG A 24 -9.43 -9.60 22.51
C ARG A 24 -10.23 -10.27 21.39
N LEU A 25 -11.46 -10.71 21.69
CA LEU A 25 -12.39 -11.32 20.73
C LEU A 25 -12.96 -10.30 19.74
N LEU A 26 -13.15 -9.06 20.18
CA LEU A 26 -13.61 -7.94 19.35
C LEU A 26 -12.46 -7.18 18.66
N ARG A 27 -11.20 -7.64 18.74
CA ARG A 27 -10.13 -7.03 17.94
C ARG A 27 -10.47 -7.26 16.47
N PRO A 28 -10.68 -6.20 15.67
CA PRO A 28 -10.87 -6.37 14.24
C PRO A 28 -9.67 -7.14 13.69
N ASN A 29 -9.92 -8.10 12.81
CA ASN A 29 -8.84 -8.75 12.08
C ASN A 29 -8.07 -7.63 11.34
N PRO A 30 -6.76 -7.44 11.59
CA PRO A 30 -5.98 -6.38 10.96
C PRO A 30 -6.10 -6.39 9.42
N GLN A 31 -6.21 -7.57 8.81
CA GLN A 31 -6.41 -7.69 7.37
C GLN A 31 -7.78 -7.16 6.92
N GLN A 32 -8.85 -7.46 7.65
CA GLN A 32 -10.18 -6.92 7.36
C GLN A 32 -10.21 -5.40 7.51
N PHE A 33 -9.49 -4.86 8.49
CA PHE A 33 -9.38 -3.41 8.68
C PHE A 33 -8.65 -2.74 7.51
N VAL A 34 -7.50 -3.28 7.11
CA VAL A 34 -6.71 -2.75 5.98
C VAL A 34 -7.51 -2.80 4.68
N HIS A 35 -8.19 -3.92 4.42
CA HIS A 35 -9.05 -4.07 3.24
C HIS A 35 -10.22 -3.09 3.24
N ALA A 36 -10.91 -2.92 4.38
CA ALA A 36 -12.01 -1.96 4.49
C ALA A 36 -11.54 -0.51 4.24
N ARG A 37 -10.33 -0.16 4.69
CA ARG A 37 -9.74 1.17 4.44
C ARG A 37 -9.36 1.37 2.97
N LEU A 38 -8.84 0.34 2.30
CA LEU A 38 -8.60 0.36 0.85
C LEU A 38 -9.90 0.69 0.08
N GLU A 39 -10.98 -0.02 0.39
CA GLU A 39 -12.27 0.21 -0.27
C GLU A 39 -12.89 1.57 0.09
N GLN A 40 -12.70 2.05 1.32
CA GLN A 40 -13.11 3.41 1.70
C GLN A 40 -12.36 4.48 0.87
N ASP A 41 -11.05 4.32 0.70
CA ASP A 41 -10.25 5.23 -0.13
C ASP A 41 -10.65 5.15 -1.61
N ALA A 42 -11.10 3.99 -2.09
CA ALA A 42 -11.54 3.77 -3.46
C ALA A 42 -12.83 4.54 -3.84
N ALA A 43 -13.52 5.15 -2.86
CA ALA A 43 -14.63 6.07 -3.13
C ALA A 43 -14.17 7.36 -3.84
N ASP A 44 -12.91 7.76 -3.66
CA ASP A 44 -12.28 8.84 -4.43
C ASP A 44 -11.74 8.27 -5.75
N PRO A 45 -12.16 8.78 -6.93
CA PRO A 45 -11.73 8.26 -8.22
C PRO A 45 -10.21 8.32 -8.45
N PHE A 46 -9.54 9.38 -7.97
CA PHE A 46 -8.09 9.51 -8.07
C PHE A 46 -7.40 8.47 -7.20
N LYS A 47 -7.82 8.30 -5.94
CA LYS A 47 -7.26 7.27 -5.07
C LYS A 47 -7.50 5.88 -5.64
N ARG A 48 -8.71 5.59 -6.14
CA ARG A 48 -9.04 4.31 -6.80
C ARG A 48 -8.13 4.05 -8.00
N TRP A 49 -7.82 5.06 -8.80
CA TRP A 49 -6.87 4.94 -9.90
C TRP A 49 -5.46 4.61 -9.42
N VAL A 50 -4.95 5.33 -8.43
CA VAL A 50 -3.62 5.09 -7.85
C VAL A 50 -3.50 3.71 -7.20
N GLN A 51 -4.56 3.24 -6.53
CA GLN A 51 -4.64 1.88 -5.99
C GLN A 51 -4.43 0.83 -7.08
N ASN A 52 -5.07 0.99 -8.25
CA ASN A 52 -4.91 0.06 -9.37
C ASN A 52 -3.48 0.04 -9.95
N CYS A 53 -2.66 1.05 -9.67
CA CYS A 53 -1.23 1.01 -9.97
C CYS A 53 -0.46 0.16 -8.96
N PHE A 54 -0.65 0.38 -7.66
CA PHE A 54 0.19 -0.27 -6.64
C PHE A 54 -0.29 -1.67 -6.24
N LEU A 55 -1.56 -2.02 -6.49
CA LEU A 55 -2.11 -3.36 -6.24
C LEU A 55 -1.44 -4.45 -7.09
N VAL A 56 -0.72 -4.08 -8.17
CA VAL A 56 0.15 -5.04 -8.88
C VAL A 56 1.20 -5.65 -7.94
N VAL A 57 1.62 -4.89 -6.92
CA VAL A 57 2.61 -5.31 -5.92
C VAL A 57 1.96 -5.87 -4.67
N THR A 58 0.94 -5.17 -4.17
CA THR A 58 0.38 -5.46 -2.83
C THR A 58 -0.79 -6.43 -2.87
N GLY A 59 -1.39 -6.67 -4.03
CA GLY A 59 -2.55 -7.55 -4.23
C GLY A 59 -3.86 -6.97 -3.72
N ASP A 60 -3.95 -6.71 -2.43
CA ASP A 60 -5.22 -6.43 -1.73
C ASP A 60 -5.13 -5.37 -0.61
N CYS A 61 -3.99 -4.69 -0.46
CA CYS A 61 -3.78 -3.73 0.62
C CYS A 61 -3.10 -2.42 0.18
N ASP A 62 -3.40 -1.34 0.91
CA ASP A 62 -2.65 -0.09 0.89
C ASP A 62 -1.72 -0.06 2.12
N TYR A 63 -0.42 0.11 1.88
CA TYR A 63 0.58 0.14 2.94
C TYR A 63 0.41 1.27 3.96
N ALA A 64 -0.35 2.32 3.64
CA ALA A 64 -0.67 3.39 4.59
C ALA A 64 -1.49 2.93 5.79
N HIS A 65 -2.20 1.80 5.67
CA HIS A 65 -3.06 1.27 6.75
C HIS A 65 -2.40 0.15 7.55
N LEU A 66 -1.13 -0.18 7.26
CA LEU A 66 -0.37 -1.17 8.01
C LEU A 66 -0.06 -0.69 9.44
N PRO A 67 0.12 -1.61 10.40
CA PRO A 67 0.66 -1.26 11.70
C PRO A 67 2.04 -0.59 11.58
N ARG A 68 2.27 0.50 12.32
CA ARG A 68 3.53 1.26 12.26
C ARG A 68 4.79 0.39 12.38
N GLY A 69 4.78 -0.57 13.30
CA GLY A 69 5.93 -1.47 13.49
C GLY A 69 6.22 -2.36 12.27
N GLU A 70 5.20 -2.72 11.50
CA GLU A 70 5.34 -3.46 10.25
C GLU A 70 5.89 -2.59 9.13
N ALA A 71 5.35 -1.38 8.98
CA ALA A 71 5.87 -0.41 8.02
C ALA A 71 7.35 -0.09 8.26
N LEU A 72 7.77 0.13 9.51
CA LEU A 72 9.17 0.38 9.86
C LEU A 72 10.07 -0.82 9.53
N ARG A 73 9.60 -2.06 9.74
CA ARG A 73 10.36 -3.26 9.33
C ARG A 73 10.51 -3.37 7.82
N MET A 74 9.43 -3.09 7.06
CA MET A 74 9.48 -3.11 5.59
C MET A 74 10.43 -2.03 5.06
N LEU A 75 10.36 -0.82 5.59
CA LEU A 75 11.27 0.28 5.24
C LEU A 75 12.74 -0.10 5.49
N SER A 76 13.05 -0.67 6.65
CA SER A 76 14.41 -1.09 6.98
C SER A 76 14.88 -2.26 6.11
N SER A 77 14.08 -3.32 5.97
CA SER A 77 14.50 -4.55 5.30
C SER A 77 14.50 -4.50 3.77
N TRP A 78 13.58 -3.75 3.16
CA TRP A 78 13.41 -3.73 1.71
C TRP A 78 14.00 -2.48 1.05
N TRP A 79 14.14 -1.40 1.81
CA TRP A 79 14.59 -0.09 1.30
C TRP A 79 15.85 0.43 1.98
N ASP A 80 16.33 -0.23 3.04
CA ASP A 80 17.43 0.28 3.88
C ASP A 80 17.16 1.70 4.42
N VAL A 81 15.89 1.98 4.74
CA VAL A 81 15.43 3.26 5.28
C VAL A 81 15.11 3.11 6.76
N HIS A 82 15.86 3.81 7.60
CA HIS A 82 15.79 3.74 9.07
C HIS A 82 15.25 5.04 9.70
N GLY A 83 15.01 6.09 8.91
CA GLY A 83 14.41 7.33 9.41
C GLY A 83 13.85 8.31 8.35
N PRO A 84 13.20 9.40 8.80
CA PRO A 84 12.50 10.35 7.92
C PRO A 84 13.39 11.07 6.90
N THR A 85 14.66 11.30 7.22
CA THR A 85 15.61 11.95 6.30
C THR A 85 15.98 11.03 5.14
N GLU A 86 16.27 9.76 5.43
CA GLU A 86 16.58 8.74 4.41
C GLU A 86 15.36 8.45 3.55
N PHE A 87 14.19 8.39 4.18
CA PHE A 87 12.91 8.28 3.50
C PHE A 87 12.70 9.38 2.44
N ARG A 88 12.93 10.65 2.81
CA ARG A 88 12.80 11.78 1.87
C ARG A 88 13.83 11.72 0.74
N ARG A 89 15.06 11.27 1.03
CA ARG A 89 16.09 11.06 0.02
C ARG A 89 15.68 9.98 -0.97
N GLU A 90 15.15 8.87 -0.48
CA GLU A 90 14.69 7.75 -1.32
C GLU A 90 13.49 8.15 -2.18
N LEU A 91 12.52 8.87 -1.62
CA LEU A 91 11.41 9.45 -2.41
C LEU A 91 11.92 10.38 -3.52
N ALA A 92 12.89 11.25 -3.22
CA ALA A 92 13.46 12.14 -4.22
C ALA A 92 14.21 11.36 -5.32
N ALA A 93 14.93 10.30 -4.96
CA ALA A 93 15.65 9.47 -5.92
C ALA A 93 14.72 8.73 -6.90
N LEU A 94 13.55 8.28 -6.44
CA LEU A 94 12.55 7.61 -7.29
C LEU A 94 11.82 8.58 -8.24
N LEU A 95 11.73 9.87 -7.90
CA LEU A 95 11.12 10.89 -8.76
C LEU A 95 12.13 11.66 -9.62
N ASP A 96 13.42 11.35 -9.54
CA ASP A 96 14.47 12.08 -10.23
C ASP A 96 14.14 12.29 -11.72
N ALA A 97 14.11 13.56 -12.14
CA ALA A 97 13.72 13.98 -13.49
C ALA A 97 14.76 13.56 -14.55
N GLY A 98 15.97 13.16 -14.13
CA GLY A 98 17.00 12.66 -15.03
C GLY A 98 16.78 11.21 -15.51
N ARG A 99 15.78 10.49 -14.97
CA ARG A 99 15.49 9.10 -15.34
C ARG A 99 14.28 9.03 -16.26
N PRO A 100 14.29 8.11 -17.25
CA PRO A 100 13.09 7.83 -18.04
C PRO A 100 11.93 7.45 -17.13
N ASP A 101 10.75 8.01 -17.41
CA ASP A 101 9.50 7.63 -16.73
C ASP A 101 9.27 6.13 -16.93
N ASN A 102 9.51 5.38 -15.87
CA ASN A 102 9.36 3.94 -15.86
C ASN A 102 8.44 3.53 -14.72
N ALA A 103 7.60 2.52 -14.99
CA ALA A 103 6.61 2.04 -14.04
C ALA A 103 7.25 1.56 -12.73
N TRP A 104 8.47 1.02 -12.80
CA TRP A 104 9.21 0.53 -11.65
C TRP A 104 9.42 1.59 -10.58
N ASP A 105 10.06 2.71 -10.92
CA ASP A 105 10.36 3.77 -9.99
C ASP A 105 9.09 4.50 -9.53
N LEU A 106 8.15 4.76 -10.45
CA LEU A 106 6.93 5.52 -10.14
C LEU A 106 5.95 4.74 -9.24
N VAL A 107 5.74 3.43 -9.48
CA VAL A 107 4.91 2.59 -8.59
C VAL A 107 5.60 2.44 -7.23
N ARG A 108 6.92 2.30 -7.22
CA ARG A 108 7.73 2.27 -5.98
C ARG A 108 7.64 3.57 -5.20
N TYR A 109 7.62 4.71 -5.86
CA TYR A 109 7.41 6.00 -5.23
C TYR A 109 6.04 6.08 -4.55
N VAL A 110 4.99 5.59 -5.22
CA VAL A 110 3.64 5.51 -4.66
C VAL A 110 3.65 4.63 -3.40
N LEU A 111 4.17 3.40 -3.50
CA LEU A 111 4.26 2.47 -2.37
C LEU A 111 5.03 3.05 -1.18
N LEU A 112 6.17 3.68 -1.45
CA LEU A 112 6.99 4.30 -0.41
C LEU A 112 6.26 5.48 0.24
N SER A 113 5.59 6.32 -0.54
CA SER A 113 4.75 7.41 -0.03
C SER A 113 3.62 6.91 0.87
N ARG A 114 3.02 5.75 0.55
CA ARG A 114 2.01 5.10 1.40
C ARG A 114 2.63 4.52 2.68
N LEU A 115 3.77 3.82 2.59
CA LEU A 115 4.52 3.35 3.77
C LEU A 115 4.91 4.50 4.72
N GLY A 116 5.23 5.67 4.19
CA GLY A 116 5.52 6.88 4.97
C GLY A 116 4.37 7.30 5.89
N VAL A 117 3.12 7.06 5.48
CA VAL A 117 1.94 7.30 6.33
C VAL A 117 1.90 6.35 7.51
N ALA A 118 2.01 5.04 7.25
CA ALA A 118 2.00 4.04 8.31
C ALA A 118 3.19 4.19 9.28
N ALA A 119 4.35 4.63 8.80
CA ALA A 119 5.52 4.94 9.63
C ALA A 119 5.33 6.20 10.52
N GLY A 120 4.38 7.06 10.17
CA GLY A 120 4.14 8.36 10.80
C GLY A 120 5.11 9.46 10.34
N TRP A 121 5.65 9.35 9.12
CA TRP A 121 6.59 10.31 8.53
C TRP A 121 5.93 11.20 7.47
N LEU A 122 4.78 10.79 6.94
CA LEU A 122 3.86 11.60 6.15
C LEU A 122 2.47 11.52 6.79
N ASP A 123 1.68 12.57 6.63
CA ASP A 123 0.25 12.47 6.87
C ASP A 123 -0.49 11.94 5.62
N GLU A 124 -1.75 11.57 5.80
CA GLU A 124 -2.54 10.95 4.73
C GLU A 124 -2.75 11.89 3.54
N ALA A 125 -3.05 13.17 3.81
CA ALA A 125 -3.26 14.19 2.78
C ALA A 125 -1.97 14.48 2.01
N GLY A 126 -0.84 14.65 2.71
CA GLY A 126 0.47 14.89 2.12
C GLY A 126 0.96 13.71 1.30
N SER A 127 0.68 12.47 1.72
CA SER A 127 0.96 11.28 0.91
C SER A 127 0.15 11.28 -0.39
N TRP A 128 -1.16 11.55 -0.34
CA TRP A 128 -1.99 11.62 -1.56
C TRP A 128 -1.59 12.78 -2.50
N ALA A 129 -1.18 13.93 -1.94
CA ALA A 129 -0.63 15.02 -2.72
C ALA A 129 0.71 14.64 -3.38
N ALA A 130 1.59 13.96 -2.63
CA ALA A 130 2.90 13.52 -3.11
C ALA A 130 2.81 12.49 -4.24
N VAL A 131 1.84 11.56 -4.21
CA VAL A 131 1.69 10.54 -5.28
C VAL A 131 1.11 11.08 -6.58
N ARG A 132 0.47 12.25 -6.58
CA ARG A 132 -0.20 12.80 -7.77
C ARG A 132 0.75 13.01 -8.97
N PRO A 133 1.94 13.65 -8.82
CA PRO A 133 2.91 13.74 -9.91
C PRO A 133 3.32 12.39 -10.49
N ALA A 134 3.51 11.36 -9.65
CA ALA A 134 3.84 10.02 -10.12
C ALA A 134 2.69 9.38 -10.91
N ALA A 135 1.45 9.57 -10.45
CA ALA A 135 0.26 9.09 -11.15
C ALA A 135 0.10 9.73 -12.54
N LEU A 136 0.33 11.04 -12.65
CA LEU A 136 0.30 11.77 -13.92
C LEU A 136 1.40 11.28 -14.88
N ARG A 137 2.63 11.07 -14.39
CA ARG A 137 3.74 10.53 -15.18
C ARG A 137 3.45 9.10 -15.66
N LEU A 138 2.90 8.25 -14.79
CA LEU A 138 2.45 6.90 -15.17
C LEU A 138 1.41 6.97 -16.29
N GLN A 139 0.35 7.77 -16.11
CA GLN A 139 -0.74 7.89 -17.09
C GLN A 139 -0.25 8.42 -18.44
N ALA A 140 0.74 9.32 -18.45
CA ALA A 140 1.33 9.86 -19.67
C ALA A 140 2.29 8.88 -20.37
N ALA A 141 3.04 8.07 -19.61
CA ALA A 141 4.05 7.17 -20.14
C ALA A 141 3.47 5.88 -20.76
N TYR A 142 2.26 5.47 -20.38
CA TYR A 142 1.64 4.23 -20.81
C TYR A 142 0.23 4.44 -21.38
N GLY A 143 -0.18 3.61 -22.34
CA GLY A 143 -1.50 3.72 -22.98
C GLY A 143 -2.64 3.02 -22.23
N GLU A 144 -2.32 2.07 -21.35
CA GLU A 144 -3.30 1.25 -20.63
C GLU A 144 -2.70 0.58 -19.39
N TRP A 145 -3.55 0.02 -18.54
CA TRP A 145 -3.15 -0.70 -17.32
C TRP A 145 -2.14 -1.82 -17.60
N SER A 146 -2.43 -2.66 -18.60
CA SER A 146 -1.59 -3.79 -18.98
C SER A 146 -0.19 -3.34 -19.40
N ALA A 147 -0.07 -2.25 -20.14
CA ALA A 147 1.24 -1.74 -20.59
C ALA A 147 2.11 -1.30 -19.40
N MET A 148 1.53 -0.56 -18.44
CA MET A 148 2.22 -0.16 -17.21
C MET A 148 2.64 -1.38 -16.37
N ALA A 149 1.73 -2.33 -16.19
CA ALA A 149 1.98 -3.52 -15.37
C ALA A 149 3.06 -4.44 -15.96
N HIS A 150 3.05 -4.65 -17.28
CA HIS A 150 4.11 -5.41 -17.96
C HIS A 150 5.46 -4.70 -17.84
N ALA A 151 5.50 -3.37 -17.98
CA ALA A 151 6.72 -2.60 -17.80
C ALA A 151 7.25 -2.72 -16.35
N TYR A 152 6.37 -2.68 -15.35
CA TYR A 152 6.75 -2.91 -13.95
C TYR A 152 7.32 -4.31 -13.73
N LEU A 153 6.65 -5.35 -14.22
CA LEU A 153 7.07 -6.75 -14.05
C LEU A 153 8.40 -7.04 -14.75
N LEU A 154 8.61 -6.52 -15.95
CA LEU A 154 9.88 -6.67 -16.68
C LEU A 154 11.03 -6.02 -15.90
N ALA A 155 10.84 -4.80 -15.41
CA ALA A 155 11.83 -4.10 -14.61
C ALA A 155 12.09 -4.81 -13.26
N ARG A 156 11.06 -5.42 -12.64
CA ARG A 156 11.22 -6.26 -11.44
C ARG A 156 12.16 -7.44 -11.71
N ARG A 157 11.96 -8.15 -12.83
CA ARG A 157 12.81 -9.27 -13.23
C ARG A 157 14.25 -8.82 -13.46
N GLN A 158 14.43 -7.71 -14.20
CA GLN A 158 15.76 -7.14 -14.45
C GLN A 158 16.47 -6.75 -13.15
N ALA A 159 15.78 -6.10 -12.21
CA ALA A 159 16.35 -5.72 -10.91
C ALA A 159 16.74 -6.92 -10.02
N ARG A 160 16.18 -8.10 -10.31
CA ARG A 160 16.46 -9.37 -9.62
C ARG A 160 17.37 -10.29 -10.42
N SER A 161 17.86 -9.85 -11.58
CA SER A 161 18.65 -10.66 -12.52
C SER A 161 17.95 -11.96 -12.93
N LEU A 162 16.62 -11.93 -13.08
CA LEU A 162 15.81 -13.08 -13.52
C LEU A 162 15.57 -13.05 -15.03
N ALA A 163 15.33 -14.23 -15.63
CA ALA A 163 14.93 -14.34 -17.03
C ALA A 163 13.68 -13.51 -17.36
N ALA A 164 13.70 -12.79 -18.49
CA ALA A 164 12.65 -11.86 -18.90
C ALA A 164 11.31 -12.55 -19.24
N ASP A 165 11.36 -13.82 -19.65
CA ASP A 165 10.19 -14.63 -20.00
C ASP A 165 9.42 -15.16 -18.78
N GLY A 166 9.96 -14.98 -17.57
CA GLY A 166 9.35 -15.40 -16.31
C GLY A 166 9.54 -16.86 -15.94
N THR A 167 10.37 -17.61 -16.67
CA THR A 167 10.71 -19.01 -16.36
C THR A 167 11.43 -19.18 -15.02
N GLU A 168 12.09 -18.11 -14.56
CA GLU A 168 12.85 -18.06 -13.30
C GLU A 168 12.18 -17.15 -12.25
N ASP A 169 10.90 -16.81 -12.40
CA ASP A 169 10.21 -15.94 -11.45
C ASP A 169 10.25 -16.51 -10.03
N ASP A 170 10.86 -15.78 -9.10
CA ASP A 170 10.81 -16.10 -7.67
C ASP A 170 9.38 -15.98 -7.11
N ALA A 171 9.15 -16.41 -5.86
CA ALA A 171 7.83 -16.36 -5.24
C ALA A 171 7.23 -14.95 -5.22
N SER A 172 8.05 -13.91 -5.04
CA SER A 172 7.58 -12.53 -5.02
C SER A 172 7.16 -12.04 -6.41
N THR A 173 7.89 -12.45 -7.44
CA THR A 173 7.64 -12.06 -8.84
C THR A 173 6.45 -12.84 -9.41
N THR A 174 6.31 -14.11 -9.02
CA THR A 174 5.10 -14.90 -9.26
C THR A 174 3.86 -14.25 -8.65
N ALA A 175 3.93 -13.79 -7.39
CA ALA A 175 2.79 -13.10 -6.76
C ALA A 175 2.39 -11.81 -7.51
N ILE A 176 3.37 -11.03 -7.99
CA ILE A 176 3.09 -9.82 -8.80
C ILE A 176 2.39 -10.19 -10.11
N ARG A 177 2.84 -11.24 -10.79
CA ARG A 177 2.21 -11.75 -12.02
C ARG A 177 0.76 -12.19 -11.75
N ASP A 178 0.52 -12.89 -10.64
CA ASP A 178 -0.81 -13.35 -10.27
C ASP A 178 -1.74 -12.17 -9.91
N ASN A 179 -1.23 -11.15 -9.22
CA ASN A 179 -1.95 -9.90 -8.95
C ASN A 179 -2.36 -9.19 -10.25
N ILE A 180 -1.45 -9.11 -11.23
CA ILE A 180 -1.73 -8.51 -12.54
C ILE A 180 -2.86 -9.27 -13.25
N ALA A 181 -2.81 -10.60 -13.26
CA ALA A 181 -3.87 -11.42 -13.85
C ALA A 181 -5.23 -11.21 -13.16
N HIS A 182 -5.24 -11.12 -11.83
CA HIS A 182 -6.45 -10.84 -11.06
C HIS A 182 -7.02 -9.45 -11.35
N LEU A 183 -6.18 -8.41 -11.37
CA LEU A 183 -6.59 -7.03 -11.67
C LEU A 183 -7.16 -6.90 -13.09
N HIS A 184 -6.52 -7.56 -14.06
CA HIS A 184 -6.98 -7.62 -15.45
C HIS A 184 -8.35 -8.30 -15.58
N GLY A 185 -8.59 -9.36 -14.81
CA GLY A 185 -9.88 -10.05 -14.77
C GLY A 185 -11.00 -9.26 -14.07
N GLY A 186 -10.65 -8.27 -13.24
CA GLY A 186 -11.59 -7.52 -12.40
C GLY A 186 -11.45 -6.00 -12.54
N ARG A 187 -10.81 -5.35 -11.56
CA ARG A 187 -10.84 -3.88 -11.36
C ARG A 187 -10.47 -3.06 -12.60
N TRP A 188 -9.54 -3.52 -13.44
CA TRP A 188 -9.12 -2.80 -14.64
C TRP A 188 -10.17 -2.77 -15.75
N ARG A 189 -11.16 -3.67 -15.72
CA ARG A 189 -12.30 -3.66 -16.67
C ARG A 189 -13.31 -2.58 -16.34
N GLU A 190 -13.40 -2.19 -15.06
CA GLU A 190 -14.39 -1.24 -14.56
C GLU A 190 -13.84 0.19 -14.48
N LEU A 191 -12.51 0.35 -14.46
CA LEU A 191 -11.85 1.63 -14.30
C LEU A 191 -11.02 1.99 -15.54
N PRO A 192 -11.41 2.99 -16.33
CA PRO A 192 -10.64 3.37 -17.51
C PRO A 192 -9.27 3.93 -17.11
N TRP A 193 -8.22 3.52 -17.83
CA TRP A 193 -6.87 4.06 -17.66
C TRP A 193 -6.84 5.58 -17.82
N THR A 194 -7.63 6.11 -18.75
CA THR A 194 -7.72 7.54 -19.11
C THR A 194 -8.59 8.38 -18.18
N LEU A 195 -8.94 7.86 -16.99
CA LEU A 195 -9.65 8.64 -15.98
C LEU A 195 -8.92 9.97 -15.72
N PRO A 196 -9.57 11.13 -15.83
CA PRO A 196 -8.92 12.41 -15.56
C PRO A 196 -8.39 12.49 -14.13
N LEU A 197 -7.08 12.66 -13.96
CA LEU A 197 -6.41 12.71 -12.65
C LEU A 197 -6.19 14.14 -12.13
N ALA A 198 -6.51 15.17 -12.91
CA ALA A 198 -6.45 16.56 -12.48
C ALA A 198 -7.71 16.95 -11.70
N GLU A 199 -7.57 17.83 -10.71
CA GLU A 199 -8.72 18.49 -10.11
C GLU A 199 -9.44 19.31 -11.20
N ARG A 200 -10.74 19.07 -11.38
CA ARG A 200 -11.59 20.08 -12.01
C ARG A 200 -11.67 21.22 -11.01
N HIS A 201 -10.79 22.21 -11.15
CA HIS A 201 -11.05 23.53 -10.58
C HIS A 201 -12.27 24.08 -11.32
N GLY A 202 -13.43 23.92 -10.69
CA GLY A 202 -14.65 24.68 -11.00
C GLY A 202 -14.73 25.89 -10.09
#